data_AF-A0A0N1J1S2-F1
#
_entry.id   AF-A0A0N1J1S2-F1
#
_cell.length_a   1.000
_cell.length_b   1.000
_cell.length_c   1.000
_cell.angle_alpha   90.00
_cell.angle_beta   90.00
_cell.angle_gamma   90.00
#
_symmetry.space_group_name_H-M   'P 1'
#
loop_
_entity.id
_entity.type
_entity.pdbx_description
1 polymer ?
#
loop_
_entity_poly.entity_id
_entity_poly.type
_entity_poly.pdbx_seq_one_letter_code
_entity_poly.pdbx_strand_id
1 'polypeptide(L)' 'ILIEFKYVKLSTAKLTGEQARSLSREELEELPCIKEQMNQAKIQAQKYSKKINQKYTNLRLKSFAVVSLGFERLVWDKV' A
#
# COMPACT_ATOMS: atom_id res chain seq x y z
N ILE A 1 13.80 -7.46 0.83
CA ILE A 1 12.54 -6.83 0.37
C ILE A 1 12.17 -5.77 1.39
N LEU A 2 11.62 -4.62 0.97
CA LEU A 2 11.03 -3.62 1.86
C LEU A 2 9.55 -3.48 1.53
N ILE A 3 8.69 -3.49 2.54
CA ILE A 3 7.25 -3.31 2.40
C ILE A 3 6.84 -2.20 3.35
N GLU A 4 6.37 -1.09 2.79
CA GLU A 4 5.64 -0.10 3.55
C GLU A 4 4.16 -0.47 3.51
N PHE A 5 3.62 -0.87 4.66
CA PHE A 5 2.25 -1.37 4.78
C PHE A 5 1.36 -0.37 5.49
N LYS A 6 0.22 -0.03 4.87
CA LYS A 6 -0.83 0.78 5.46
C LYS A 6 -2.12 -0.02 5.59
N TYR A 7 -2.90 0.30 6.61
CA TYR A 7 -4.18 -0.33 6.88
C TYR A 7 -5.30 0.70 6.90
N VAL A 8 -6.34 0.45 6.12
CA VAL A 8 -7.57 1.23 6.05
C VAL A 8 -8.71 0.38 6.58
N LYS A 9 -9.46 0.90 7.56
CA LYS A 9 -10.65 0.21 8.08
C LYS A 9 -11.76 0.22 7.03
N LEU A 10 -12.53 -0.87 6.94
CA LEU A 10 -13.73 -0.93 6.09
C LEU A 10 -14.72 0.20 6.38
N SER A 11 -14.86 0.59 7.65
CA SER A 11 -15.71 1.72 8.06
C SER A 11 -15.24 3.07 7.52
N THR A 12 -13.94 3.26 7.30
CA THR A 12 -13.39 4.46 6.65
C THR A 12 -13.83 4.55 5.20
N ALA A 13 -13.92 3.41 4.50
CA ALA A 13 -14.44 3.32 3.14
C ALA A 13 -15.97 3.23 3.07
N LYS A 14 -16.67 3.14 4.21
CA LYS A 14 -18.12 2.90 4.33
C LYS A 14 -18.58 1.62 3.61
N LEU A 15 -17.77 0.57 3.66
CA LEU A 15 -18.06 -0.72 3.02
C LEU A 15 -18.20 -1.83 4.06
N THR A 16 -18.99 -2.86 3.73
CA THR A 16 -18.91 -4.15 4.40
C THR A 16 -17.77 -5.00 3.82
N GLY A 17 -17.44 -6.12 4.48
CA GLY A 17 -16.43 -7.03 3.97
C GLY A 17 -16.82 -7.66 2.62
N GLU A 18 -18.09 -8.03 2.46
CA GLU A 18 -18.61 -8.58 1.20
C GLU A 18 -18.52 -7.57 0.05
N GLN A 19 -18.92 -6.31 0.30
CA GLN A 19 -18.80 -5.24 -0.70
C GLN A 19 -17.33 -4.97 -1.08
N ALA A 20 -16.42 -4.98 -0.11
CA ALA A 20 -15.00 -4.81 -0.41
C ALA A 20 -14.43 -5.96 -1.27
N ARG A 21 -14.88 -7.20 -1.03
CA ARG A 21 -14.44 -8.36 -1.83
C ARG A 21 -14.89 -8.29 -3.29
N SER A 22 -16.04 -7.68 -3.58
CA SER A 22 -16.58 -7.61 -4.95
C SER A 22 -15.94 -6.53 -5.83
N LEU A 23 -15.19 -5.58 -5.27
CA LEU A 23 -14.58 -4.50 -6.07
C LEU A 23 -13.51 -5.03 -7.04
N SER A 24 -13.32 -4.39 -8.18
CA SER A 24 -12.13 -4.58 -9.01
C SER A 24 -10.90 -3.92 -8.38
N ARG A 25 -9.72 -4.12 -8.98
CA ARG A 25 -8.51 -3.42 -8.53
C ARG A 25 -8.63 -1.92 -8.82
N GLU A 26 -9.15 -1.59 -9.99
CA GLU A 26 -9.32 -0.22 -10.48
C GLU A 26 -10.28 0.55 -9.56
N GLU A 27 -11.40 -0.06 -9.15
CA GLU A 27 -12.32 0.54 -8.20
C GLU A 27 -11.70 0.76 -6.81
N LEU A 28 -10.87 -0.17 -6.33
CA LEU A 28 -10.14 0.01 -5.06
C LEU A 28 -9.13 1.16 -5.14
N GLU A 29 -8.41 1.28 -6.26
CA GLU A 29 -7.46 2.36 -6.51
C GLU A 29 -8.14 3.72 -6.59
N GLU A 30 -9.43 3.77 -6.95
CA GLU A 30 -10.23 5.00 -6.99
C GLU A 30 -10.77 5.45 -5.63
N LEU A 31 -10.77 4.59 -4.60
CA LEU A 31 -11.22 4.95 -3.26
C LEU A 31 -10.31 6.04 -2.65
N PRO A 32 -10.86 7.20 -2.20
CA PRO A 32 -10.04 8.31 -1.69
C PRO A 32 -9.10 7.91 -0.55
N CYS A 33 -9.59 7.08 0.39
CA CYS A 33 -8.79 6.58 1.51
C CYS A 33 -7.64 5.65 1.07
N ILE A 34 -7.83 4.89 -0.02
CA ILE A 34 -6.77 4.04 -0.59
C ILE A 34 -5.76 4.89 -1.34
N LYS A 35 -6.21 5.85 -2.17
CA LYS A 35 -5.32 6.80 -2.88
C LYS A 35 -4.39 7.54 -1.92
N GLU A 36 -4.96 8.09 -0.85
CA GLU A 36 -4.19 8.84 0.15
C GLU A 36 -3.14 7.96 0.82
N GLN A 37 -3.55 6.79 1.34
CA GLN A 37 -2.63 5.87 2.01
C GLN A 37 -1.58 5.29 1.06
N MET A 38 -1.94 5.03 -0.20
CA MET A 38 -1.00 4.55 -1.20
C MET A 38 0.07 5.60 -1.51
N ASN A 39 -0.32 6.86 -1.65
CA ASN A 39 0.64 7.95 -1.84
C ASN A 39 1.60 8.08 -0.65
N GLN A 40 1.07 8.06 0.58
CA GLN A 40 1.89 8.09 1.79
C GLN A 40 2.83 6.88 1.89
N ALA A 41 2.35 5.68 1.52
CA ALA A 41 3.14 4.46 1.52
C ALA A 41 4.28 4.53 0.49
N LYS A 42 4.03 5.03 -0.72
CA LYS A 42 5.05 5.23 -1.76
C LYS A 42 6.15 6.17 -1.28
N ILE A 43 5.80 7.34 -0.73
CA ILE A 43 6.75 8.32 -0.21
C ILE A 43 7.65 7.70 0.88
N GLN A 44 7.04 6.97 1.82
CA GLN A 44 7.76 6.31 2.92
C GLN A 44 8.66 5.18 2.41
N ALA A 45 8.15 4.31 1.52
CA ALA A 45 8.94 3.24 0.92
C ALA A 45 10.16 3.77 0.18
N GLN A 46 10.04 4.84 -0.61
CA GLN A 46 11.17 5.49 -1.28
C GLN A 46 12.20 6.02 -0.28
N LYS A 47 11.73 6.72 0.76
CA LYS A 47 12.59 7.27 1.81
C LYS A 47 13.38 6.17 2.53
N TYR A 48 12.74 5.06 2.90
CA TYR A 48 13.41 3.95 3.58
C TYR A 48 14.32 3.17 2.64
N SER A 49 13.88 2.91 1.40
CA SER A 49 14.69 2.28 0.36
C SER A 49 16.01 3.03 0.14
N LYS A 50 15.95 4.36 0.02
CA LYS A 50 17.14 5.22 -0.11
C LYS A 50 18.10 5.06 1.07
N LYS A 51 17.60 5.11 2.30
CA LYS A 51 18.43 4.96 3.52
C LYS A 51 19.10 3.58 3.61
N ILE A 52 18.38 2.52 3.25
CA ILE A 52 18.91 1.15 3.28
C ILE A 52 19.98 0.96 2.22
N ASN A 53 19.75 1.41 0.99
CA ASN A 53 20.74 1.30 -0.09
C ASN A 53 21.99 2.17 0.16
N GLN A 54 21.86 3.28 0.89
CA GLN A 54 23.03 4.06 1.36
C GLN A 54 23.87 3.29 2.38
N LYS A 55 23.24 2.50 3.24
CA LYS A 55 23.93 1.71 4.28
C LYS A 55 24.51 0.40 3.73
N TYR A 56 23.87 -0.21 2.73
CA TYR A 56 24.25 -1.49 2.17
C TYR A 56 24.40 -1.39 0.64
N THR A 57 25.64 -1.38 0.16
CA THR A 57 26.00 -1.07 -1.24
C THR A 57 25.68 -2.16 -2.26
N ASN A 58 25.48 -3.41 -1.85
CA ASN A 58 25.22 -4.55 -2.76
C ASN A 58 23.82 -5.16 -2.58
N LEU A 59 22.87 -4.40 -2.04
CA LEU A 59 21.52 -4.89 -1.80
C LEU A 59 20.66 -4.75 -3.08
N ARG A 60 20.20 -5.86 -3.65
CA ARG A 60 19.16 -5.85 -4.70
C ARG A 60 17.78 -5.62 -4.07
N LEU A 61 17.61 -4.49 -3.39
CA LEU A 61 16.39 -4.19 -2.64
C LEU A 61 15.21 -3.94 -3.58
N LYS A 62 14.17 -4.76 -3.47
CA LYS A 62 12.84 -4.47 -4.04
C LYS A 62 11.97 -3.87 -2.94
N SER A 63 11.34 -2.75 -3.25
CA SER A 63 10.50 -1.98 -2.33
C SER A 63 9.06 -1.94 -2.84
N PHE A 64 8.11 -2.01 -1.93
CA PHE A 64 6.68 -2.05 -2.24
C PHE A 64 5.92 -1.13 -1.28
N ALA A 65 4.92 -0.46 -1.82
CA ALA A 65 3.86 0.18 -1.06
C ALA A 65 2.63 -0.72 -1.11
N VAL A 66 2.06 -1.04 0.05
CA VAL A 66 0.91 -1.93 0.16
C VAL A 66 -0.12 -1.28 1.06
N VAL A 67 -1.37 -1.22 0.58
CA VAL A 67 -2.51 -0.73 1.36
C VAL A 67 -3.54 -1.84 1.45
N SER A 68 -3.96 -2.14 2.68
CA SER A 68 -5.02 -3.10 2.97
C SER A 68 -6.33 -2.37 3.26
N LEU A 69 -7.42 -2.82 2.64
CA LEU A 69 -8.78 -2.43 3.00
C LEU A 69 -9.42 -3.52 3.85
N GLY A 70 -9.51 -3.28 5.16
CA GLY A 70 -9.73 -4.34 6.14
C GLY A 70 -8.68 -5.43 5.99
N PHE A 71 -9.08 -6.70 6.13
CA PHE A 71 -8.30 -7.86 5.71
C PHE A 71 -8.88 -8.51 4.45
N GLU A 72 -9.71 -7.77 3.72
CA GLU A 72 -10.46 -8.31 2.59
C GLU A 72 -9.72 -8.14 1.27
N ARG A 73 -9.02 -7.01 1.11
CA ARG A 73 -8.36 -6.65 -0.14
C ARG A 73 -7.04 -5.95 0.09
N LEU A 74 -6.13 -6.15 -0.86
CA LEU A 74 -4.82 -5.52 -0.93
C LEU A 74 -4.67 -4.80 -2.26
N VAL A 75 -4.17 -3.57 -2.22
CA VAL A 75 -3.66 -2.85 -3.38
C VAL A 75 -2.18 -2.62 -3.14
N TRP A 76 -1.36 -2.84 -4.16
CA TRP A 76 0.08 -2.70 -4.02
C TRP A 76 0.73 -2.17 -5.30
N ASP A 77 1.81 -1.44 -5.10
CA ASP A 77 2.69 -0.99 -6.17
C ASP A 77 4.15 -1.24 -5.80
N LYS A 78 4.94 -1.58 -6.82
CA LYS A 78 6.39 -1.56 -6.70
C LYS A 78 6.87 -0.11 -6.74
N VAL A 79 7.80 0.21 -5.85
CA VAL A 79 8.30 1.57 -5.59
C VAL A 79 9.78 1.71 -5.94
#